data_AF-A0A496BFH5-F1
#
_entry.id   AF-A0A496BFH5-F1
#
_cell.length_a   1.000
_cell.length_b   1.000
_cell.length_c   1.000
_cell.angle_alpha   90.00
_cell.angle_beta   90.00
_cell.angle_gamma   90.00
#
_symmetry.space_group_name_H-M   'P 1'
#
loop_
_entity.id
_entity.type
_entity.pdbx_description
1 polymer ?
#
loop_
_entity_poly.entity_id
_entity_poly.type
_entity_poly.pdbx_seq_one_letter_code
_entity_poly.pdbx_strand_id
1 'polypeptide(L)'
;MKKLSDMSRNELRSLLQKLVAEKLFDAREHLLVLLCEPPSAENEAELVAGFREFYCEYTQLALWLEGYEEDPLYGLEPHAPLTKKLARYRNYILATRKTTLDERMFKRMGLPLEDMPMFNTNGTEPCLQEVRIAELPAAEFRTLLRSLVIQELFVVRERLVALLKQQPSYQQLDLAFREFFVAYELLELALEGYHYDPDEGLEVRPEFLAELNQSVAEVEAGTAELISLEAVAEEFGVTLQCTR
;
A
#
# COMPACT_ATOMS: atom_id res chain seq x y z
N MET A 1 -13.57 11.71 4.23
CA MET A 1 -14.58 10.62 4.23
C MET A 1 -15.62 10.88 5.32
N LYS A 2 -16.82 10.28 5.23
CA LYS A 2 -17.75 10.23 6.38
C LYS A 2 -17.15 9.35 7.47
N LYS A 3 -17.34 9.68 8.75
CA LYS A 3 -17.01 8.75 9.84
C LYS A 3 -17.90 7.52 9.75
N LEU A 4 -17.44 6.38 10.24
CA LEU A 4 -18.23 5.15 10.25
C LEU A 4 -19.55 5.36 10.99
N SER A 5 -19.53 6.08 12.12
CA SER A 5 -20.72 6.43 12.93
C SER A 5 -21.81 7.15 12.16
N ASP A 6 -21.44 7.85 11.07
CA ASP A 6 -22.34 8.68 10.28
C ASP A 6 -22.84 7.92 9.03
N MET A 7 -22.35 6.69 8.81
CA MET A 7 -22.80 5.84 7.71
C MET A 7 -24.06 5.07 8.10
N SER A 8 -25.01 5.03 7.19
CA SER A 8 -26.07 4.03 7.25
C SER A 8 -25.50 2.62 7.08
N ARG A 9 -26.26 1.61 7.50
CA ARG A 9 -25.91 0.19 7.26
C ARG A 9 -25.58 -0.12 5.80
N ASN A 10 -26.31 0.48 4.86
CA ASN A 10 -26.10 0.21 3.43
C ASN A 10 -24.81 0.89 2.93
N GLU A 11 -24.50 2.09 3.40
CA GLU A 11 -23.22 2.75 3.10
C GLU A 11 -22.04 1.96 3.66
N LEU A 12 -22.10 1.54 4.93
CA LEU A 12 -21.05 0.73 5.55
C LEU A 12 -20.90 -0.64 4.86
N ARG A 13 -22.01 -1.27 4.48
CA ARG A 13 -21.97 -2.51 3.70
C ARG A 13 -21.29 -2.31 2.34
N SER A 14 -21.62 -1.23 1.63
CA SER A 14 -21.02 -0.92 0.33
C SER A 14 -19.53 -0.62 0.47
N LEU A 15 -19.14 0.09 1.53
CA LEU A 15 -17.74 0.34 1.89
C LEU A 15 -16.99 -0.99 2.06
N LEU A 16 -17.51 -1.88 2.90
CA LEU A 16 -16.89 -3.17 3.18
C LEU A 16 -16.84 -4.10 1.97
N GLN A 17 -17.82 -4.01 1.06
CA GLN A 17 -17.80 -4.73 -0.22
C GLN A 17 -16.65 -4.29 -1.13
N LYS A 18 -16.36 -2.98 -1.18
CA LYS A 18 -15.21 -2.47 -1.94
C LYS A 18 -13.91 -2.95 -1.32
N LEU A 19 -13.81 -2.81 0.00
CA LEU A 19 -12.63 -3.19 0.77
C LEU A 19 -12.25 -4.68 0.58
N VAL A 20 -13.21 -5.62 0.58
CA VAL A 20 -12.87 -7.04 0.36
C VAL A 20 -12.61 -7.40 -1.11
N ALA A 21 -12.86 -6.48 -2.03
CA ALA A 21 -12.64 -6.64 -3.47
C ALA A 21 -11.33 -5.98 -3.94
N GLU A 22 -10.54 -5.40 -3.03
CA GLU A 22 -9.21 -4.86 -3.34
C GLU A 22 -8.29 -5.95 -3.89
N LYS A 23 -7.44 -5.59 -4.85
CA LYS A 23 -6.58 -6.54 -5.57
C LYS A 23 -5.44 -7.10 -4.71
N LEU A 24 -5.17 -6.49 -3.55
CA LEU A 24 -4.22 -7.02 -2.56
C LEU A 24 -4.48 -8.50 -2.25
N PHE A 25 -5.75 -8.92 -2.19
CA PHE A 25 -6.10 -10.30 -1.90
C PHE A 25 -5.73 -11.25 -3.05
N ASP A 26 -5.90 -10.82 -4.29
CA ASP A 26 -5.53 -11.61 -5.47
C ASP A 26 -3.99 -11.69 -5.59
N ALA A 27 -3.29 -10.58 -5.35
CA ALA A 27 -1.83 -10.54 -5.30
C ALA A 27 -1.27 -11.47 -4.23
N ARG A 28 -1.94 -11.56 -3.07
CA ARG A 28 -1.57 -12.53 -2.01
C ARG A 28 -1.74 -13.98 -2.47
N GLU A 29 -2.83 -14.32 -3.15
CA GLU A 29 -3.02 -15.69 -3.66
C GLU A 29 -1.95 -16.06 -4.69
N HIS A 30 -1.60 -15.11 -5.56
CA HIS A 30 -0.51 -15.30 -6.52
C HIS A 30 0.81 -15.58 -5.80
N LEU A 31 1.18 -14.77 -4.80
CA LEU A 31 2.38 -14.99 -3.99
C LEU A 31 2.38 -16.34 -3.27
N LEU A 32 1.24 -16.81 -2.77
CA LEU A 32 1.17 -18.14 -2.15
C LEU A 32 1.51 -19.26 -3.12
N VAL A 33 1.00 -19.20 -4.35
CA VAL A 33 1.30 -20.19 -5.40
C VAL A 33 2.81 -20.22 -5.65
N LEU A 34 3.41 -19.06 -5.90
CA LEU A 34 4.85 -18.94 -6.14
C LEU A 34 5.70 -19.43 -4.95
N LEU A 35 5.26 -19.18 -3.71
CA LEU A 35 5.98 -19.62 -2.51
C LEU A 35 5.96 -21.14 -2.29
N CYS A 36 4.99 -21.85 -2.88
CA CYS A 36 4.88 -23.31 -2.83
C CYS A 36 5.77 -24.01 -3.86
N GLU A 37 6.21 -23.29 -4.89
CA GLU A 37 7.12 -23.80 -5.90
C GLU A 37 8.55 -23.93 -5.36
N PRO A 38 9.33 -24.89 -5.89
CA PRO A 38 10.74 -25.04 -5.53
C PRO A 38 11.53 -23.80 -5.98
N PRO A 39 12.50 -23.32 -5.17
CA PRO A 39 13.32 -22.18 -5.55
C PRO A 39 14.07 -22.41 -6.87
N SER A 40 13.91 -21.47 -7.79
CA SER A 40 14.58 -21.42 -9.10
C SER A 40 14.79 -19.97 -9.50
N ALA A 41 15.71 -19.67 -10.42
CA ALA A 41 15.95 -18.30 -10.85
C ALA A 41 14.70 -17.63 -11.45
N GLU A 42 13.87 -18.40 -12.17
CA GLU A 42 12.60 -17.94 -12.73
C GLU A 42 11.57 -17.66 -11.63
N ASN A 43 11.40 -18.58 -10.68
CA ASN A 43 10.48 -18.42 -9.56
C ASN A 43 10.87 -17.25 -8.65
N GLU A 44 12.17 -17.03 -8.41
CA GLU A 44 12.63 -15.86 -7.63
C GLU A 44 12.31 -14.54 -8.36
N ALA A 45 12.47 -14.48 -9.68
CA ALA A 45 12.08 -13.30 -10.46
C ALA A 45 10.56 -13.06 -10.42
N GLU A 46 9.75 -14.12 -10.52
CA GLU A 46 8.30 -14.02 -10.37
C GLU A 46 7.88 -13.60 -8.95
N LEU A 47 8.56 -14.08 -7.91
CA LEU A 47 8.32 -13.64 -6.53
C LEU A 47 8.60 -12.15 -6.33
N VAL A 48 9.66 -11.62 -6.95
CA VAL A 48 9.96 -10.18 -6.91
C VAL A 48 8.86 -9.38 -7.61
N ALA A 49 8.42 -9.82 -8.79
CA ALA A 49 7.32 -9.17 -9.52
C ALA A 49 5.99 -9.25 -8.74
N GLY A 50 5.64 -10.42 -8.22
CA GLY A 50 4.44 -10.61 -7.41
C GLY A 50 4.48 -9.82 -6.09
N PHE A 51 5.66 -9.65 -5.50
CA PHE A 51 5.81 -8.81 -4.31
C PHE A 51 5.62 -7.33 -4.65
N ARG A 52 6.13 -6.87 -5.79
CA ARG A 52 5.88 -5.51 -6.28
C ARG A 52 4.38 -5.24 -6.39
N GLU A 53 3.64 -6.12 -7.06
CA GLU A 53 2.18 -6.03 -7.17
C GLU A 53 1.52 -6.00 -5.78
N PHE A 54 1.88 -6.94 -4.90
CA PHE A 54 1.36 -6.99 -3.54
C PHE A 54 1.62 -5.69 -2.77
N TYR A 55 2.82 -5.13 -2.85
CA TYR A 55 3.20 -3.91 -2.13
C TYR A 55 2.47 -2.67 -2.66
N CYS A 56 2.31 -2.55 -3.98
CA CYS A 56 1.53 -1.49 -4.60
C CYS A 56 0.06 -1.54 -4.15
N GLU A 57 -0.56 -2.73 -4.20
CA GLU A 57 -1.95 -2.91 -3.78
C GLU A 57 -2.13 -2.72 -2.26
N TYR A 58 -1.13 -3.10 -1.46
CA TYR A 58 -1.09 -2.79 -0.02
C TYR A 58 -1.08 -1.27 0.22
N THR A 59 -0.24 -0.55 -0.52
CA THR A 59 -0.11 0.91 -0.41
C THR A 59 -1.44 1.59 -0.74
N GLN A 60 -2.12 1.12 -1.79
CA GLN A 60 -3.45 1.59 -2.16
C GLN A 60 -4.49 1.34 -1.06
N LEU A 61 -4.50 0.15 -0.45
CA LEU A 61 -5.37 -0.15 0.69
C LEU A 61 -5.07 0.76 1.89
N ALA A 62 -3.78 0.97 2.19
CA ALA A 62 -3.34 1.80 3.31
C ALA A 62 -3.79 3.26 3.15
N LEU A 63 -3.58 3.85 1.97
CA LEU A 63 -4.06 5.21 1.64
C LEU A 63 -5.58 5.34 1.77
N TRP A 64 -6.32 4.28 1.47
CA TRP A 64 -7.76 4.29 1.59
C TRP A 64 -8.25 4.16 3.04
N LEU A 65 -7.55 3.38 3.87
CA LEU A 65 -7.88 3.19 5.28
C LEU A 65 -7.44 4.35 6.17
N GLU A 66 -6.47 5.13 5.74
CA GLU A 66 -6.00 6.38 6.38
C GLU A 66 -7.15 7.27 6.86
N GLY A 67 -8.14 7.50 6.01
CA GLY A 67 -9.29 8.35 6.35
C GLY A 67 -10.22 7.76 7.42
N TYR A 68 -9.94 6.54 7.91
CA TYR A 68 -10.61 5.86 9.00
C TYR A 68 -9.68 5.48 10.16
N GLU A 69 -8.45 6.02 10.21
CA GLU A 69 -7.47 5.81 11.29
C GLU A 69 -7.90 6.55 12.58
N GLU A 70 -9.08 6.21 13.08
CA GLU A 70 -9.60 6.56 14.39
C GLU A 70 -9.35 5.39 15.38
N ASP A 71 -9.48 5.60 16.69
CA ASP A 71 -9.35 4.51 17.66
C ASP A 71 -10.39 3.40 17.38
N PRO A 72 -9.97 2.22 16.87
CA PRO A 72 -10.90 1.18 16.42
C PRO A 72 -11.62 0.51 17.59
N LEU A 73 -11.27 0.83 18.85
CA LEU A 73 -11.93 0.32 20.05
C LEU A 73 -12.95 1.30 20.62
N TYR A 74 -13.00 2.54 20.13
CA TYR A 74 -13.88 3.57 20.67
C TYR A 74 -15.35 3.14 20.60
N GLY A 75 -16.03 3.14 21.74
CA GLY A 75 -17.44 2.77 21.86
C GLY A 75 -17.73 1.26 21.94
N LEU A 76 -16.71 0.40 21.94
CA LEU A 76 -16.91 -1.05 22.14
C LEU A 76 -17.06 -1.41 23.63
N GLU A 77 -17.85 -2.44 23.92
CA GLU A 77 -17.98 -2.98 25.27
C GLU A 77 -16.63 -3.59 25.72
N PRO A 78 -15.97 -3.07 26.78
CA PRO A 78 -14.60 -3.45 27.14
C PRO A 78 -14.43 -4.92 27.52
N HIS A 79 -15.51 -5.57 27.98
CA HIS A 79 -15.46 -6.93 28.50
C HIS A 79 -15.84 -8.01 27.47
N ALA A 80 -16.35 -7.61 26.30
CA ALA A 80 -16.64 -8.54 25.23
C ALA A 80 -15.36 -9.24 24.74
N PRO A 81 -15.39 -10.56 24.44
CA PRO A 81 -14.21 -11.32 24.03
C PRO A 81 -13.47 -10.72 22.82
N LEU A 82 -14.22 -10.24 21.82
CA LEU A 82 -13.64 -9.61 20.63
C LEU A 82 -12.92 -8.30 20.98
N THR A 83 -13.55 -7.43 21.78
CA THR A 83 -12.93 -6.17 22.23
C THR A 83 -11.62 -6.43 22.97
N LYS A 84 -11.55 -7.46 23.83
CA LYS A 84 -10.30 -7.86 24.49
C LYS A 84 -9.21 -8.32 23.51
N LYS A 85 -9.59 -9.12 22.49
CA LYS A 85 -8.66 -9.54 21.42
C LYS A 85 -8.10 -8.33 20.68
N LEU A 86 -8.97 -7.42 20.23
CA LEU A 86 -8.58 -6.22 19.49
C LEU A 86 -7.73 -5.27 20.36
N ALA A 87 -8.08 -5.11 21.64
CA ALA A 87 -7.30 -4.34 22.60
C ALA A 87 -5.88 -4.87 22.77
N ARG A 88 -5.71 -6.19 22.84
CA ARG A 88 -4.37 -6.80 22.91
C ARG A 88 -3.54 -6.48 21.67
N TYR A 89 -4.11 -6.63 20.48
CA TYR A 89 -3.39 -6.31 19.22
C TYR A 89 -3.07 -4.82 19.11
N ARG A 90 -4.03 -3.95 19.44
CA ARG A 90 -3.79 -2.51 19.45
C ARG A 90 -2.69 -2.12 20.43
N ASN A 91 -2.68 -2.67 21.64
CA ASN A 91 -1.62 -2.40 22.62
C ASN A 91 -0.25 -2.88 22.10
N TYR A 92 -0.20 -4.03 21.42
CA TYR A 92 1.02 -4.51 20.78
C TYR A 92 1.50 -3.58 19.67
N ILE A 93 0.59 -3.12 18.79
CA ILE A 93 0.89 -2.14 17.73
C ILE A 93 1.45 -0.86 18.35
N LEU A 94 0.73 -0.26 19.29
CA LEU A 94 1.15 0.99 19.94
C LEU A 94 2.48 0.88 20.70
N ALA A 95 2.78 -0.29 21.27
CA ALA A 95 4.04 -0.52 21.98
C ALA A 95 5.24 -0.79 21.04
N THR A 96 4.99 -1.24 19.81
CA THR A 96 6.03 -1.68 18.87
C THR A 96 6.30 -0.64 17.79
N ARG A 97 5.25 0.08 17.37
CA ARG A 97 5.29 1.06 16.30
C ARG A 97 6.24 2.20 16.64
N LYS A 98 7.12 2.52 15.71
CA LYS A 98 8.15 3.57 15.86
C LYS A 98 7.85 4.79 15.00
N THR A 99 7.05 4.62 13.97
CA THR A 99 6.65 5.66 13.02
C THR A 99 5.36 6.37 13.43
N THR A 100 5.32 7.66 13.15
CA THR A 100 4.14 8.50 13.12
C THR A 100 3.32 8.24 11.85
N LEU A 101 2.09 8.74 11.82
CA LEU A 101 1.21 8.64 10.66
C LEU A 101 1.80 9.32 9.42
N ASP A 102 2.33 10.53 9.60
CA ASP A 102 2.97 11.31 8.53
C ASP A 102 4.17 10.55 7.94
N GLU A 103 5.02 9.94 8.78
CA GLU A 103 6.15 9.13 8.31
C GLU A 103 5.70 7.92 7.48
N ARG A 104 4.63 7.23 7.92
CA ARG A 104 4.05 6.13 7.12
C ARG A 104 3.47 6.63 5.81
N MET A 105 2.84 7.81 5.80
CA MET A 105 2.34 8.43 4.57
C MET A 105 3.46 8.76 3.59
N PHE A 106 4.55 9.34 4.07
CA PHE A 106 5.70 9.64 3.23
C PHE A 106 6.32 8.38 2.62
N LYS A 107 6.47 7.32 3.43
CA LYS A 107 6.96 6.01 2.97
C LYS A 107 6.06 5.40 1.89
N ARG A 108 4.75 5.44 2.09
CA ARG A 108 3.75 4.97 1.10
C ARG A 108 3.79 5.77 -0.21
N MET A 109 4.25 7.02 -0.19
CA MET A 109 4.42 7.86 -1.39
C MET A 109 5.76 7.67 -2.10
N GLY A 110 6.61 6.74 -1.66
CA GLY A 110 7.93 6.50 -2.27
C GLY A 110 8.92 7.66 -2.04
N LEU A 111 8.66 8.54 -1.07
CA LEU A 111 9.60 9.62 -0.77
C LEU A 111 10.79 9.06 0.02
N PRO A 112 12.03 9.25 -0.45
CA PRO A 112 13.20 8.75 0.24
C PRO A 112 13.28 9.38 1.63
N LEU A 113 13.25 8.53 2.65
CA LEU A 113 13.35 8.92 4.06
C LEU A 113 14.71 9.56 4.40
N GLU A 114 15.67 9.50 3.48
CA GLU A 114 17.01 10.09 3.57
C GLU A 114 16.99 11.64 3.53
N ASP A 115 16.00 12.23 2.85
CA ASP A 115 15.77 13.69 2.81
C ASP A 115 14.82 14.19 3.91
N MET A 116 14.27 13.26 4.69
CA MET A 116 13.42 13.60 5.82
C MET A 116 14.25 13.65 7.11
N PRO A 117 14.09 14.69 7.93
CA PRO A 117 14.58 14.66 9.30
C PRO A 117 13.81 13.59 10.07
N MET A 118 14.29 12.35 9.98
CA MET A 118 13.79 11.16 10.65
C MET A 118 14.07 11.30 12.15
N PHE A 119 13.41 12.23 12.83
CA PHE A 119 13.51 12.34 14.26
C PHE A 119 12.45 11.44 14.88
N ASN A 120 12.87 10.59 15.83
CA ASN A 120 11.93 10.03 16.79
C ASN A 120 11.07 11.15 17.42
N THR A 121 9.98 10.78 18.09
CA THR A 121 9.03 11.71 18.76
C THR A 121 9.68 12.73 19.71
N ASN A 122 10.98 12.60 20.02
CA ASN A 122 11.77 13.51 20.86
C ASN A 122 12.86 14.30 20.12
N GLY A 123 12.97 14.26 18.79
CA GLY A 123 13.87 15.15 18.05
C GLY A 123 15.34 14.74 17.99
N THR A 124 15.73 13.53 18.42
CA THR A 124 17.14 13.27 18.76
C THR A 124 17.87 12.17 17.97
N GLU A 125 17.19 11.24 17.29
CA GLU A 125 17.86 10.13 16.58
C GLU A 125 17.10 9.68 15.32
N PRO A 126 17.81 9.16 14.28
CA PRO A 126 17.21 8.55 13.09
C PRO A 126 16.17 7.49 13.45
N CYS A 127 14.95 7.65 12.94
CA CYS A 127 13.75 6.92 13.39
C CYS A 127 13.78 5.40 13.14
N LEU A 128 14.51 4.88 12.13
CA LEU A 128 14.69 3.44 11.89
C LEU A 128 15.91 3.14 11.00
N GLN A 129 16.69 2.10 11.32
CA GLN A 129 17.51 1.39 10.33
C GLN A 129 16.61 0.38 9.64
N GLU A 130 16.07 0.75 8.48
CA GLU A 130 15.24 -0.14 7.67
C GLU A 130 16.11 -1.12 6.88
N VAL A 131 15.63 -2.36 6.74
CA VAL A 131 16.24 -3.35 5.86
C VAL A 131 15.69 -3.15 4.45
N ARG A 132 16.55 -2.84 3.47
CA ARG A 132 16.14 -2.73 2.07
C ARG A 132 15.76 -4.11 1.53
N ILE A 133 14.53 -4.26 1.06
CA ILE A 133 14.02 -5.55 0.57
C ILE A 133 14.80 -6.03 -0.65
N ALA A 134 15.20 -5.11 -1.54
CA ALA A 134 16.02 -5.43 -2.71
C ALA A 134 17.39 -6.04 -2.37
N GLU A 135 17.89 -5.82 -1.14
CA GLU A 135 19.18 -6.33 -0.66
C GLU A 135 19.05 -7.65 0.13
N LEU A 136 17.82 -8.14 0.35
CA LEU A 136 17.61 -9.39 1.09
C LEU A 136 18.12 -10.60 0.30
N PRO A 137 18.85 -11.52 0.97
CA PRO A 137 19.12 -12.84 0.40
C PRO A 137 17.80 -13.55 0.06
N ALA A 138 17.76 -14.32 -1.05
CA ALA A 138 16.55 -14.99 -1.52
C ALA A 138 15.82 -15.81 -0.42
N ALA A 139 16.56 -16.51 0.45
CA ALA A 139 15.98 -17.26 1.56
C ALA A 139 15.29 -16.35 2.60
N GLU A 140 15.86 -15.18 2.90
CA GLU A 140 15.29 -14.20 3.80
C GLU A 140 14.09 -13.49 3.16
N PHE A 141 14.18 -13.14 1.88
CA PHE A 141 13.08 -12.57 1.11
C PHE A 141 11.86 -13.52 1.11
N ARG A 142 12.05 -14.80 0.81
CA ARG A 142 10.97 -15.80 0.91
C ARG A 142 10.39 -15.92 2.32
N THR A 143 11.23 -15.79 3.33
CA THR A 143 10.79 -15.85 4.74
C THR A 143 9.93 -14.64 5.08
N LEU A 144 10.34 -13.44 4.64
CA LEU A 144 9.55 -12.23 4.71
C LEU A 144 8.19 -12.42 4.02
N LEU A 145 8.19 -12.84 2.75
CA LEU A 145 6.94 -13.06 2.00
C LEU A 145 6.01 -14.04 2.70
N ARG A 146 6.54 -15.17 3.20
CA ARG A 146 5.76 -16.13 4.01
C ARG A 146 5.15 -15.48 5.23
N SER A 147 5.87 -14.61 5.93
CA SER A 147 5.35 -13.90 7.10
C SER A 147 4.26 -12.88 6.74
N LEU A 148 4.33 -12.27 5.56
CA LEU A 148 3.35 -11.31 5.07
C LEU A 148 2.06 -11.99 4.62
N VAL A 149 2.13 -13.04 3.81
CA VAL A 149 0.93 -13.70 3.24
C VAL A 149 0.10 -14.49 4.25
N ILE A 150 0.61 -14.69 5.48
CA ILE A 150 -0.11 -15.36 6.58
C ILE A 150 -0.70 -14.39 7.62
N GLN A 151 -0.60 -13.08 7.38
CA GLN A 151 -1.11 -12.07 8.32
C GLN A 151 -2.63 -12.23 8.55
N GLU A 152 -3.08 -11.83 9.76
CA GLU A 152 -4.48 -11.97 10.20
C GLU A 152 -5.47 -11.27 9.24
N LEU A 153 -5.02 -10.26 8.49
CA LEU A 153 -5.80 -9.52 7.51
C LEU A 153 -6.51 -10.46 6.52
N PHE A 154 -5.81 -11.48 6.01
CA PHE A 154 -6.34 -12.40 5.00
C PHE A 154 -7.44 -13.29 5.58
N VAL A 155 -7.26 -13.77 6.81
CA VAL A 155 -8.27 -14.56 7.53
C VAL A 155 -9.49 -13.72 7.86
N VAL A 156 -9.29 -12.47 8.30
CA VAL A 156 -10.39 -11.55 8.62
C VAL A 156 -11.18 -11.19 7.37
N ARG A 157 -10.51 -11.01 6.22
CA ARG A 157 -11.18 -10.79 4.94
C ARG A 157 -12.12 -11.93 4.57
N GLU A 158 -11.71 -13.19 4.72
CA GLU A 158 -12.58 -14.34 4.43
C GLU A 158 -13.84 -14.33 5.32
N ARG A 159 -13.67 -14.06 6.62
CA ARG A 159 -14.80 -13.93 7.56
C ARG A 159 -15.73 -12.79 7.17
N LEU A 160 -15.18 -11.64 6.76
CA LEU A 160 -15.95 -10.49 6.32
C LEU A 160 -16.72 -10.81 5.02
N VAL A 161 -16.11 -11.48 4.05
CA VAL A 161 -16.80 -11.95 2.83
C VAL A 161 -17.96 -12.89 3.18
N ALA A 162 -17.74 -13.82 4.11
CA ALA A 162 -18.79 -14.72 4.58
C ALA A 162 -19.93 -13.97 5.29
N LEU A 163 -19.60 -12.98 6.12
CA LEU A 163 -20.57 -12.13 6.82
C LEU A 163 -21.40 -11.29 5.83
N LEU A 164 -20.77 -10.72 4.80
CA LEU A 164 -21.46 -9.93 3.80
C LEU A 164 -22.54 -10.73 3.05
N LYS A 165 -22.46 -12.06 3.00
CA LYS A 165 -23.52 -12.90 2.41
C LYS A 165 -24.77 -13.04 3.29
N GLN A 166 -24.71 -12.69 4.58
CA GLN A 166 -25.72 -13.03 5.60
C GLN A 166 -26.64 -11.87 6.01
N GLN A 167 -26.77 -10.81 5.20
CA GLN A 167 -27.53 -9.59 5.54
C GLN A 167 -27.28 -9.07 6.97
N PRO A 168 -26.02 -8.79 7.32
CA PRO A 168 -25.60 -8.44 8.67
C PRO A 168 -26.24 -7.13 9.17
N SER A 169 -26.41 -7.04 10.49
CA SER A 169 -26.79 -5.81 11.17
C SER A 169 -25.68 -4.76 11.05
N TYR A 170 -26.01 -3.49 11.33
CA TYR A 170 -25.01 -2.42 11.38
C TYR A 170 -23.89 -2.75 12.37
N GLN A 171 -24.24 -3.22 13.57
CA GLN A 171 -23.27 -3.57 14.62
C GLN A 171 -22.32 -4.69 14.18
N GLN A 172 -22.82 -5.69 13.45
CA GLN A 172 -21.96 -6.75 12.91
C GLN A 172 -20.98 -6.22 11.85
N LEU A 173 -21.43 -5.30 10.99
CA LEU A 173 -20.57 -4.66 10.00
C LEU A 173 -19.52 -3.76 10.66
N ASP A 174 -19.89 -2.97 11.66
CA ASP A 174 -18.98 -2.10 12.41
C ASP A 174 -17.89 -2.90 13.12
N LEU A 175 -18.27 -3.99 13.81
CA LEU A 175 -17.30 -4.89 14.44
C LEU A 175 -16.36 -5.55 13.42
N ALA A 176 -16.89 -5.97 12.26
CA ALA A 176 -16.07 -6.58 11.22
C ALA A 176 -15.11 -5.58 10.57
N PHE A 177 -15.53 -4.31 10.39
CA PHE A 177 -14.62 -3.24 9.96
C PHE A 177 -13.49 -3.06 10.96
N ARG A 178 -13.80 -2.97 12.27
CA ARG A 178 -12.78 -2.75 13.32
C ARG A 178 -11.80 -3.91 13.43
N GLU A 179 -12.27 -5.15 13.30
CA GLU A 179 -11.37 -6.32 13.25
C GLU A 179 -10.48 -6.26 12.00
N PHE A 180 -11.03 -5.90 10.84
CA PHE A 180 -10.26 -5.73 9.60
C PHE A 180 -9.20 -4.62 9.74
N PHE A 181 -9.58 -3.47 10.30
CA PHE A 181 -8.69 -2.33 10.50
C PHE A 181 -7.50 -2.69 11.40
N VAL A 182 -7.74 -3.34 12.54
CA VAL A 182 -6.67 -3.80 13.43
C VAL A 182 -5.79 -4.86 12.77
N ALA A 183 -6.36 -5.72 11.92
CA ALA A 183 -5.58 -6.71 11.18
C ALA A 183 -4.71 -6.08 10.07
N TYR A 184 -5.19 -5.02 9.44
CA TYR A 184 -4.41 -4.20 8.50
C TYR A 184 -3.23 -3.52 9.22
N GLU A 185 -3.48 -2.92 10.38
CA GLU A 185 -2.45 -2.27 11.19
C GLU A 185 -1.32 -3.23 11.59
N LEU A 186 -1.65 -4.51 11.82
CA LEU A 186 -0.65 -5.56 12.06
C LEU A 186 0.19 -5.87 10.81
N LEU A 187 -0.42 -5.91 9.63
CA LEU A 187 0.31 -6.07 8.36
C LEU A 187 1.26 -4.88 8.13
N GLU A 188 0.77 -3.66 8.36
CA GLU A 188 1.60 -2.46 8.24
C GLU A 188 2.77 -2.48 9.22
N LEU A 189 2.53 -2.87 10.48
CA LEU A 189 3.59 -3.03 11.48
C LEU A 189 4.63 -4.08 11.04
N ALA A 190 4.21 -5.16 10.36
CA ALA A 190 5.14 -6.17 9.83
C ALA A 190 6.03 -5.63 8.71
N LEU A 191 5.57 -4.62 7.97
CA LEU A 191 6.32 -3.94 6.91
C LEU A 191 7.16 -2.75 7.43
N GLU A 192 6.90 -2.27 8.65
CA GLU A 192 7.54 -1.06 9.19
C GLU A 192 9.07 -1.13 9.18
N GLY A 193 9.65 -2.29 9.50
CA GLY A 193 11.11 -2.50 9.53
C GLY A 193 11.79 -2.61 8.17
N TYR A 194 11.04 -2.53 7.07
CA TYR A 194 11.55 -2.79 5.72
C TYR A 194 11.37 -1.59 4.81
N HIS A 195 12.38 -1.31 3.99
CA HIS A 195 12.29 -0.33 2.92
C HIS A 195 12.04 -1.04 1.59
N TYR A 196 11.09 -0.54 0.80
CA TYR A 196 10.89 -0.97 -0.58
C TYR A 196 10.42 0.21 -1.42
N ASP A 197 11.19 0.50 -2.47
CA ASP A 197 10.81 1.41 -3.53
C ASP A 197 10.30 0.57 -4.72
N PRO A 198 9.01 0.65 -5.09
CA PRO A 198 8.46 -0.10 -6.22
C PRO A 198 9.07 0.32 -7.57
N ASP A 199 9.68 1.52 -7.63
CA ASP A 199 10.35 2.05 -8.81
C ASP A 199 11.86 1.72 -8.84
N GLU A 200 12.39 1.07 -7.80
CA GLU A 200 13.77 0.60 -7.77
C GLU A 200 14.04 -0.34 -8.97
N GLY A 201 15.09 -0.04 -9.73
CA GLY A 201 15.41 -0.73 -10.99
C GLY A 201 14.66 -0.23 -12.23
N LEU A 202 13.77 0.77 -12.10
CA LEU A 202 13.14 1.49 -13.21
C LEU A 202 13.82 2.82 -13.53
N GLU A 203 15.07 3.02 -13.08
CA GLU A 203 15.78 4.27 -13.31
C GLU A 203 15.97 4.53 -14.80
N VAL A 204 15.83 5.80 -15.18
CA VAL A 204 16.08 6.22 -16.56
C VAL A 204 17.53 5.90 -16.91
N ARG A 205 17.70 5.15 -18.00
CA ARG A 205 19.04 4.77 -18.48
C ARG A 205 19.88 6.03 -18.74
N PRO A 206 21.16 6.09 -18.32
CA PRO A 206 21.99 7.28 -18.49
C PRO A 206 22.05 7.79 -19.94
N GLU A 207 22.00 6.89 -20.91
CA GLU A 207 22.01 7.24 -22.33
C GLU A 207 20.74 7.98 -22.74
N PHE A 208 19.58 7.50 -22.29
CA PHE A 208 18.30 8.18 -22.54
C PHE A 208 18.20 9.50 -21.78
N LEU A 209 18.73 9.56 -20.56
CA LEU A 209 18.79 10.79 -19.79
C LEU A 209 19.65 11.85 -20.52
N ALA A 210 20.78 11.43 -21.10
CA ALA A 210 21.64 12.31 -21.89
C ALA A 210 20.94 12.80 -23.17
N GLU A 211 20.23 11.91 -23.87
CA GLU A 211 19.42 12.26 -25.05
C GLU A 211 18.29 13.25 -24.69
N LEU A 212 17.58 13.00 -23.59
CA LEU A 212 16.53 13.89 -23.10
C LEU A 212 17.09 15.26 -22.75
N ASN A 213 18.22 15.31 -22.03
CA ASN A 213 18.88 16.57 -21.68
C ASN A 213 19.36 17.33 -22.92
N GLN A 214 19.86 16.64 -23.94
CA GLN A 214 20.22 17.25 -25.21
C GLN A 214 19.00 17.81 -25.93
N SER A 215 17.90 17.05 -26.00
CA SER A 215 16.65 17.48 -26.62
C SER A 215 16.08 18.73 -25.94
N VAL A 216 16.06 18.76 -24.60
CA VAL A 216 15.65 19.94 -23.82
C VAL A 216 16.55 21.14 -24.15
N ALA A 217 17.87 20.95 -24.17
CA ALA A 217 18.81 22.02 -24.48
C ALA A 217 18.63 22.56 -25.92
N GLU A 218 18.34 21.70 -26.90
CA GLU A 218 18.06 22.11 -28.28
C GLU A 218 16.76 22.91 -28.39
N VAL A 219 15.72 22.55 -27.62
CA VAL A 219 14.46 23.30 -27.55
C VAL A 219 14.71 24.67 -26.90
N GLU A 220 15.42 24.71 -25.78
CA GLU A 220 15.75 25.96 -25.07
C GLU A 220 16.65 26.89 -25.90
N ALA A 221 17.57 26.32 -26.69
CA ALA A 221 18.41 27.05 -27.63
C ALA A 221 17.68 27.47 -28.92
N GLY A 222 16.44 27.01 -29.12
CA GLY A 222 15.67 27.25 -30.35
C GLY A 222 16.24 26.56 -31.59
N THR A 223 17.07 25.54 -31.40
CA THR A 223 17.70 24.76 -32.47
C THR A 223 16.99 23.44 -32.75
N ALA A 224 16.06 23.03 -31.89
CA ALA A 224 15.26 21.83 -32.09
C ALA A 224 14.32 21.98 -33.29
N GLU A 225 14.22 20.92 -34.09
CA GLU A 225 13.22 20.81 -35.13
C GLU A 225 11.87 20.44 -34.49
N LEU A 226 11.01 21.44 -34.33
CA LEU A 226 9.70 21.26 -33.70
C LEU A 226 8.63 20.98 -34.76
N ILE A 227 7.81 19.95 -34.51
CA ILE A 227 6.61 19.67 -35.29
C ILE A 227 5.47 20.54 -34.73
N SER A 228 4.72 21.21 -35.60
CA SER A 228 3.61 22.06 -35.14
C SER A 228 2.46 21.21 -34.59
N LEU A 229 1.69 21.78 -33.67
CA LEU A 229 0.54 21.09 -33.08
C LEU A 229 -0.50 20.70 -34.14
N GLU A 230 -0.64 21.50 -35.20
CA GLU A 230 -1.52 21.23 -36.34
C GLU A 230 -1.06 20.02 -37.15
N ALA A 231 0.25 19.88 -37.39
CA ALA A 231 0.81 18.73 -38.10
C ALA A 231 0.62 17.43 -37.29
N VAL A 232 0.81 17.49 -35.96
CA VAL A 232 0.51 16.36 -35.07
C VAL A 232 -1.00 16.04 -35.10
N ALA A 233 -1.87 17.04 -35.06
CA ALA A 233 -3.31 16.82 -35.09
C ALA A 233 -3.79 16.18 -36.40
N GLU A 234 -3.20 16.55 -37.53
CA GLU A 234 -3.45 15.93 -38.83
C GLU A 234 -3.01 14.45 -38.84
N GLU A 235 -1.82 14.13 -38.33
CA GLU A 235 -1.31 12.76 -38.24
C GLU A 235 -2.22 11.84 -37.41
N PHE A 236 -2.75 12.34 -36.29
CA PHE A 236 -3.63 11.58 -35.41
C PHE A 236 -5.13 11.68 -35.79
N GLY A 237 -5.47 12.37 -36.87
CA GLY A 237 -6.86 12.55 -37.33
C GLY A 237 -7.74 13.33 -36.35
N VAL A 238 -7.13 14.18 -35.52
CA VAL A 238 -7.82 14.99 -34.51
C VAL A 238 -8.04 16.40 -35.05
N THR A 239 -9.24 16.95 -34.89
CA THR A 239 -9.51 18.35 -35.22
C THR A 239 -9.29 19.20 -33.97
N LEU A 240 -8.26 20.07 -33.98
CA LEU A 240 -8.01 21.00 -32.88
C LEU A 240 -9.15 22.01 -32.78
N GLN A 241 -9.90 21.97 -31.67
CA GLN A 241 -10.84 23.04 -31.33
C GLN A 241 -10.07 24.12 -30.57
N CYS A 242 -9.57 25.13 -31.29
CA CYS A 242 -9.07 26.33 -30.64
C CYS A 242 -10.26 27.12 -30.07
N THR A 243 -10.58 26.94 -28.79
CA THR A 243 -11.41 27.91 -28.05
C THR A 243 -10.59 29.18 -27.84
N ARG A 244 -11.02 30.27 -28.48
CA ARG A 244 -10.54 31.63 -28.18
C ARG A 244 -11.06 32.12 -26.84
#